data_AF-A0A921DX89-F1
#
_entry.id   AF-A0A921DX89-F1
#
_cell.length_a   1.000
_cell.length_b   1.000
_cell.length_c   1.000
_cell.angle_alpha   90.00
_cell.angle_beta   90.00
_cell.angle_gamma   90.00
#
_symmetry.space_group_name_H-M   'P 1'
#
loop_
_entity.id
_entity.type
_entity.pdbx_description
1 polymer ?
#
loop_
_entity_poly.entity_id
_entity_poly.type
_entity_poly.pdbx_seq_one_letter_code
_entity_poly.pdbx_strand_id
1 'polypeptide(L)'
;TNEIKMYSDKRHDLLRTESAINYLISKKFIDSMNLRFSEQFKTYSDLTFMIPLMEEVEVIPYSYEAIYFRRRGNDPINNPSLRQSSLEQLATDLFGVYNQLRTDDLSEEGQKYLDDKLLNFYRKRLVTEFKDDTTIDYYFAGLVESINKIDPDRLSNKDFILKNDVKAIKSNKINNFRKLSNFNHFLRDIKNGITSRKGRKELFYKRVFNNLDIKDNLVVFESFQGKAYSDNPKYIYEYMLKNKSNYKFVWVMNEPSRIPGNPRTVKRFSLKYYYYLARAKYIVSNVRMPNKYIKRNEQSYLQTWHGTPLKRLAGDMDNVHMPGTNAARYKKNFNHETNKWDYLIAPNQYSAEIFRRAFWFNNKMLPTGYPRNDILTNQNDEETISGLKRINQIPTNKKVILYAPTWRDDEYFKVGKYKFNLKLDLHRLKEQFGDEYIVLLRMHYLVASNIDLTGLEDFAYDVSKYSDVSELYLMSDILITDYSSVFFDYANLKRPILFFTYDIKKYQGQLRGFYIDMETELPGPLLMNNDDIMNAIENIDEVTEKYKERYNEFYERFCSWDDGRSSEKVVDAVFEK
;
A
#
# COMPACT_ATOMS: atom_id res chain seq x y z
N THR A 1 25.67 3.39 -38.13
CA THR A 1 25.12 4.26 -39.19
C THR A 1 23.66 4.44 -38.86
N ASN A 2 23.27 5.62 -38.37
CA ASN A 2 21.90 5.86 -37.94
C ASN A 2 20.98 5.76 -39.17
N GLU A 3 20.24 4.67 -39.31
CA GLU A 3 19.30 4.49 -40.40
C GLU A 3 18.14 5.49 -40.23
N ILE A 4 18.08 6.50 -41.11
CA ILE A 4 16.99 7.46 -41.16
C ILE A 4 15.91 6.91 -42.11
N LYS A 5 14.71 6.70 -41.60
CA LYS A 5 13.56 6.28 -42.42
C LYS A 5 12.72 7.48 -42.81
N MET A 6 12.25 7.50 -44.05
CA MET A 6 11.42 8.56 -44.60
C MET A 6 9.96 8.11 -44.60
N TYR A 7 9.09 8.84 -43.88
CA TYR A 7 7.66 8.55 -43.79
C TYR A 7 6.88 9.52 -44.67
N SER A 8 6.37 9.03 -45.81
CA SER A 8 5.46 9.78 -46.70
C SER A 8 3.99 9.50 -46.40
N ASP A 9 3.65 8.28 -45.98
CA ASP A 9 2.28 7.87 -45.61
C ASP A 9 2.20 7.58 -44.11
N LYS A 10 1.02 7.74 -43.49
CA LYS A 10 0.78 7.47 -42.07
C LYS A 10 1.67 8.32 -41.15
N ARG A 11 1.91 9.56 -41.53
CA ARG A 11 2.70 10.55 -40.77
C ARG A 11 2.12 10.79 -39.37
N HIS A 12 0.79 10.82 -39.26
CA HIS A 12 0.07 10.98 -37.99
C HIS A 12 0.31 9.81 -37.02
N ASP A 13 0.62 8.60 -37.51
CA ASP A 13 0.95 7.45 -36.66
C ASP A 13 2.28 7.65 -35.89
N LEU A 14 3.10 8.63 -36.29
CA LEU A 14 4.31 9.02 -35.56
C LEU A 14 3.99 9.82 -34.29
N LEU A 15 2.79 10.41 -34.17
CA LEU A 15 2.31 11.14 -32.98
C LEU A 15 1.93 10.20 -31.81
N ARG A 16 2.73 9.15 -31.56
CA ARG A 16 2.46 8.12 -30.56
C ARG A 16 2.37 8.62 -29.13
N THR A 17 3.10 9.69 -28.83
CA THR A 17 3.06 10.29 -27.49
C THR A 17 2.15 11.50 -27.44
N GLU A 18 1.51 11.91 -28.54
CA GLU A 18 0.63 13.09 -28.58
C GLU A 18 1.34 14.34 -28.09
N SER A 19 2.65 14.42 -28.34
CA SER A 19 3.51 15.49 -27.85
C SER A 19 4.48 15.95 -28.91
N ALA A 20 4.80 17.23 -28.89
CA ALA A 20 5.89 17.82 -29.67
C ALA A 20 7.27 17.39 -29.12
N ILE A 21 7.33 16.87 -27.89
CA ILE A 21 8.55 16.31 -27.31
C ILE A 21 9.00 15.13 -28.19
N ASN A 22 10.29 15.15 -28.58
CA ASN A 22 10.97 14.24 -29.51
C ASN A 22 10.91 14.61 -31.00
N TYR A 23 10.39 15.79 -31.36
CA TYR A 23 10.49 16.33 -32.71
C TYR A 23 11.51 17.47 -32.77
N LEU A 24 12.35 17.46 -33.80
CA LEU A 24 13.20 18.60 -34.16
C LEU A 24 12.55 19.32 -35.33
N ILE A 25 12.12 20.56 -35.09
CA ILE A 25 11.34 21.34 -36.05
C ILE A 25 12.08 22.65 -36.31
N SER A 26 12.22 23.02 -37.58
CA SER A 26 12.88 24.27 -37.97
C SER A 26 12.07 25.46 -37.44
N LYS A 27 12.72 26.35 -36.68
CA LYS A 27 12.10 27.59 -36.20
C LYS A 27 11.52 28.42 -37.34
N LYS A 28 12.25 28.57 -38.45
CA LYS A 28 11.80 29.32 -39.63
C LYS A 28 10.48 28.77 -40.19
N PHE A 29 10.30 27.46 -40.15
CA PHE A 29 9.07 26.80 -40.60
C PHE A 29 7.90 27.04 -39.64
N ILE A 30 8.14 26.97 -38.33
CA ILE A 30 7.14 27.31 -37.30
C ILE A 30 6.66 28.76 -37.48
N ASP A 31 7.59 29.67 -37.71
CA ASP A 31 7.30 31.09 -37.89
C ASP A 31 6.52 31.36 -39.19
N SER A 32 6.89 30.71 -40.31
CA SER A 32 6.19 30.90 -41.59
C SER A 32 4.75 30.40 -41.58
N MET A 33 4.47 29.33 -40.84
CA MET A 33 3.12 28.76 -40.70
C MET A 33 2.33 29.33 -39.52
N ASN A 34 2.93 30.27 -38.76
CA ASN A 34 2.36 30.84 -37.53
C ASN A 34 1.85 29.78 -36.54
N LEU A 35 2.56 28.66 -36.41
CA LEU A 35 2.13 27.56 -35.54
C LEU A 35 2.33 27.93 -34.06
N ARG A 36 1.28 27.75 -33.25
CA ARG A 36 1.28 28.03 -31.81
C ARG A 36 0.57 26.92 -31.04
N PHE A 37 1.03 26.65 -29.83
CA PHE A 37 0.29 25.81 -28.90
C PHE A 37 -0.96 26.55 -28.43
N SER A 38 -2.10 25.85 -28.34
CA SER A 38 -3.31 26.45 -27.79
C SER A 38 -3.12 26.73 -26.30
N GLU A 39 -3.41 27.97 -25.89
CA GLU A 39 -3.49 28.37 -24.49
C GLU A 39 -4.88 28.09 -23.89
N GLN A 40 -5.85 27.67 -24.72
CA GLN A 40 -7.21 27.38 -24.28
C GLN A 40 -7.32 26.04 -23.54
N PHE A 41 -6.44 25.08 -23.85
CA PHE A 41 -6.50 23.73 -23.31
C PHE A 41 -5.32 23.43 -22.40
N LYS A 42 -5.61 22.90 -21.22
CA LYS A 42 -4.59 22.54 -20.23
C LYS A 42 -3.89 21.23 -20.58
N THR A 43 -4.61 20.32 -21.23
CA THR A 43 -4.13 19.02 -21.70
C THR A 43 -4.36 18.87 -23.20
N TYR A 44 -3.59 17.99 -23.85
CA TYR A 44 -3.64 17.75 -25.30
C TYR A 44 -3.34 18.96 -26.20
N SER A 45 -2.91 20.10 -25.66
CA SER A 45 -2.56 21.32 -26.42
C SER A 45 -1.49 21.08 -27.47
N ASP A 46 -0.55 20.16 -27.25
CA ASP A 46 0.43 19.75 -28.26
C ASP A 46 -0.23 19.31 -29.59
N LEU A 47 -1.44 18.74 -29.56
CA LEU A 47 -2.14 18.37 -30.80
C LEU A 47 -2.52 19.58 -31.65
N THR A 48 -2.87 20.71 -31.04
CA THR A 48 -3.26 21.91 -31.81
C THR A 48 -2.08 22.51 -32.56
N PHE A 49 -0.87 22.16 -32.14
CA PHE A 49 0.36 22.51 -32.84
C PHE A 49 0.76 21.40 -33.84
N MET A 50 0.73 20.14 -33.39
CA MET A 50 1.26 19.02 -34.17
C MET A 50 0.36 18.59 -35.33
N ILE A 51 -0.97 18.66 -35.20
CA ILE A 51 -1.86 18.26 -36.31
C ILE A 51 -1.72 19.22 -37.50
N PRO A 52 -1.84 20.55 -37.34
CA PRO A 52 -1.61 21.47 -38.46
C PRO A 52 -0.20 21.33 -39.07
N LEU A 53 0.82 21.09 -38.24
CA LEU A 53 2.19 20.83 -38.72
C LEU A 53 2.25 19.61 -39.66
N MET A 54 1.51 18.54 -39.37
CA MET A 54 1.54 17.29 -40.14
C MET A 54 0.81 17.40 -41.49
N GLU A 55 -0.16 18.31 -41.58
CA GLU A 55 -0.87 18.63 -42.82
C GLU A 55 0.03 19.37 -43.82
N GLU A 56 0.97 20.18 -43.31
CA GLU A 56 1.90 20.99 -44.11
C GLU A 56 3.19 20.24 -44.53
N VAL A 57 3.36 19.00 -44.12
CA VAL A 57 4.59 18.23 -44.35
C VAL A 57 4.28 16.96 -45.15
N GLU A 58 4.94 16.79 -46.29
CA GLU A 58 4.76 15.59 -47.12
C GLU A 58 5.58 14.39 -46.65
N VAL A 59 6.77 14.62 -46.09
CA VAL A 59 7.70 13.55 -45.68
C VAL A 59 8.39 13.88 -44.35
N ILE A 60 8.44 12.89 -43.44
CA ILE A 60 9.08 13.03 -42.13
C ILE A 60 10.27 12.07 -42.02
N PRO A 61 11.51 12.60 -41.91
CA PRO A 61 12.69 11.82 -41.55
C PRO A 61 12.60 11.37 -40.08
N TYR A 62 12.77 10.08 -39.82
CA TYR A 62 12.71 9.50 -38.47
C TYR A 62 13.97 8.69 -38.15
N SER A 63 14.61 8.97 -37.01
CA SER A 63 15.77 8.22 -36.51
C SER A 63 15.39 7.30 -35.36
N TYR A 64 15.58 5.99 -35.54
CA TYR A 64 15.28 4.98 -34.53
C TYR A 64 16.35 4.84 -33.44
N GLU A 65 17.57 5.28 -33.73
CA GLU A 65 18.74 5.12 -32.87
C GLU A 65 19.02 6.36 -31.99
N ALA A 66 18.09 7.33 -31.98
CA ALA A 66 18.24 8.53 -31.17
C ALA A 66 18.21 8.20 -29.66
N ILE A 67 19.30 8.53 -28.97
CA ILE A 67 19.41 8.42 -27.51
C ILE A 67 18.96 9.74 -26.90
N TYR A 68 18.02 9.69 -25.96
CA TYR A 68 17.65 10.84 -25.15
C TYR A 68 17.50 10.44 -23.69
N PHE A 69 17.88 11.35 -22.80
CA PHE A 69 17.71 11.18 -21.36
C PHE A 69 16.33 11.70 -20.96
N ARG A 70 15.51 10.82 -20.36
CA ARG A 70 14.22 11.20 -19.80
C ARG A 70 14.19 10.92 -18.31
N ARG A 71 14.10 11.97 -17.50
CA ARG A 71 13.81 11.83 -16.07
C ARG A 71 12.33 11.45 -15.89
N ARG A 72 12.06 10.27 -15.31
CA ARG A 72 10.70 9.85 -14.95
C ARG A 72 10.42 10.23 -13.48
N GLY A 73 10.13 11.51 -13.24
CA GLY A 73 9.53 11.96 -11.97
C GLY A 73 8.01 11.94 -12.11
N ASN A 74 7.36 10.81 -11.82
CA ASN A 74 5.91 10.69 -11.98
C ASN A 74 5.27 10.29 -10.63
N ASP A 75 5.01 11.28 -9.78
CA ASP A 75 4.29 11.11 -8.51
C ASP A 75 2.82 11.49 -8.70
N PRO A 76 1.89 10.54 -8.87
CA PRO A 76 0.49 10.82 -9.18
C PRO A 76 -0.27 11.53 -8.06
N ILE A 77 0.26 11.57 -6.84
CA ILE A 77 -0.45 12.14 -5.70
C ILE A 77 0.14 13.50 -5.33
N ASN A 78 1.48 13.58 -5.18
CA ASN A 78 2.12 14.80 -4.72
C ASN A 78 2.46 15.76 -5.87
N ASN A 79 2.85 15.24 -7.04
CA ASN A 79 3.28 16.04 -8.20
C ASN A 79 2.77 15.42 -9.51
N PRO A 80 1.44 15.39 -9.73
CA PRO A 80 0.86 14.72 -10.88
C PRO A 80 1.23 15.43 -12.19
N SER A 81 1.58 14.66 -13.21
CA SER A 81 1.74 15.16 -14.57
C SER A 81 0.38 15.57 -15.17
N LEU A 82 0.39 16.43 -16.20
CA LEU A 82 -0.84 16.84 -16.91
C LEU A 82 -1.67 15.65 -17.43
N ARG A 83 -1.04 14.52 -17.78
CA ARG A 83 -1.75 13.29 -18.21
C ARG A 83 -2.50 12.57 -17.09
N GLN A 84 -2.23 12.93 -15.84
CA GLN A 84 -2.87 12.44 -14.62
C GLN A 84 -3.89 13.43 -14.05
N SER A 85 -4.20 14.50 -14.78
CA SER A 85 -5.32 15.38 -14.46
C SER A 85 -6.62 14.58 -14.30
N SER A 86 -7.63 15.20 -13.69
CA SER A 86 -8.95 14.60 -13.55
C SER A 86 -9.48 14.14 -14.92
N LEU A 87 -10.26 13.06 -14.92
CA LEU A 87 -10.89 12.58 -16.15
C LEU A 87 -11.77 13.67 -16.77
N GLU A 88 -12.40 14.48 -15.91
CA GLU A 88 -13.12 15.69 -16.27
C GLU A 88 -12.28 16.63 -17.14
N GLN A 89 -11.14 17.11 -16.62
CA GLN A 89 -10.24 18.01 -17.36
C GLN A 89 -9.79 17.38 -18.68
N LEU A 90 -9.40 16.10 -18.63
CA LEU A 90 -8.92 15.39 -19.81
C LEU A 90 -10.00 15.23 -20.87
N ALA A 91 -11.24 14.95 -20.48
CA ALA A 91 -12.36 14.79 -21.40
C ALA A 91 -12.74 16.14 -22.02
N THR A 92 -12.89 17.18 -21.19
CA THR A 92 -13.22 18.54 -21.63
C THR A 92 -12.20 19.06 -22.64
N ASP A 93 -10.92 18.98 -22.32
CA ASP A 93 -9.86 19.42 -23.24
C ASP A 93 -9.81 18.55 -24.50
N LEU A 94 -9.96 17.22 -24.39
CA LEU A 94 -9.94 16.36 -25.56
C LEU A 94 -11.13 16.64 -26.49
N PHE A 95 -12.34 16.84 -25.95
CA PHE A 95 -13.51 17.21 -26.76
C PHE A 95 -13.29 18.57 -27.43
N GLY A 96 -12.77 19.57 -26.71
CA GLY A 96 -12.45 20.87 -27.27
C GLY A 96 -11.42 20.80 -28.39
N VAL A 97 -10.26 20.16 -28.13
CA VAL A 97 -9.20 19.95 -29.13
C VAL A 97 -9.72 19.18 -30.34
N TYR A 98 -10.47 18.10 -30.11
CA TYR A 98 -11.06 17.31 -31.20
C TYR A 98 -12.04 18.16 -32.01
N ASN A 99 -12.95 18.89 -31.37
CA ASN A 99 -13.94 19.70 -32.07
C ASN A 99 -13.32 20.87 -32.82
N GLN A 100 -12.21 21.44 -32.33
CA GLN A 100 -11.45 22.47 -33.02
C GLN A 100 -10.73 21.93 -34.26
N LEU A 101 -10.07 20.77 -34.14
CA LEU A 101 -9.20 20.25 -35.21
C LEU A 101 -9.92 19.38 -36.23
N ARG A 102 -11.00 18.70 -35.83
CA ARG A 102 -11.77 17.81 -36.71
C ARG A 102 -12.72 18.64 -37.58
N THR A 103 -12.19 19.15 -38.68
CA THR A 103 -12.93 19.82 -39.77
C THR A 103 -13.04 18.90 -40.99
N ASP A 104 -13.85 19.29 -41.98
CA ASP A 104 -13.99 18.56 -43.24
C ASP A 104 -12.77 18.76 -44.16
N ASP A 105 -12.04 19.86 -43.99
CA ASP A 105 -10.85 20.21 -44.78
C ASP A 105 -9.59 19.43 -44.36
N LEU A 106 -9.62 18.80 -43.18
CA LEU A 106 -8.49 18.01 -42.67
C LEU A 106 -8.28 16.77 -43.56
N SER A 107 -7.03 16.38 -43.81
CA SER A 107 -6.73 15.16 -44.57
C SER A 107 -7.44 13.93 -44.01
N GLU A 108 -7.76 12.94 -44.86
CA GLU A 108 -8.38 11.69 -44.42
C GLU A 108 -7.54 10.99 -43.32
N GLU A 109 -6.22 11.10 -43.41
CA GLU A 109 -5.29 10.58 -42.42
C GLU A 109 -5.41 11.28 -41.07
N GLY A 110 -5.46 12.62 -41.07
CA GLY A 110 -5.65 13.44 -39.87
C GLY A 110 -7.01 13.21 -39.21
N GLN A 111 -8.09 13.15 -40.02
CA GLN A 111 -9.44 12.82 -39.55
C GLN A 111 -9.46 11.46 -38.85
N LYS A 112 -8.87 10.44 -39.50
CA LYS A 112 -8.77 9.09 -38.94
C LYS A 112 -8.00 9.06 -37.62
N TYR A 113 -6.86 9.77 -37.53
CA TYR A 113 -6.07 9.83 -36.29
C TYR A 113 -6.89 10.41 -35.12
N LEU A 114 -7.58 11.53 -35.35
CA LEU A 114 -8.41 12.18 -34.34
C LEU A 114 -9.61 11.31 -33.92
N ASP A 115 -10.30 10.69 -34.87
CA ASP A 115 -11.43 9.79 -34.60
C ASP A 115 -10.99 8.57 -33.77
N ASP A 116 -9.89 7.93 -34.15
CA ASP A 116 -9.33 6.81 -33.39
C ASP A 116 -8.89 7.25 -31.99
N LYS A 117 -8.35 8.46 -31.83
CA LYS A 117 -7.98 9.00 -30.52
C LYS A 117 -9.21 9.19 -29.62
N LEU A 118 -10.26 9.83 -30.12
CA LEU A 118 -11.50 10.04 -29.38
C LEU A 118 -12.17 8.72 -29.01
N LEU A 119 -12.32 7.79 -29.96
CA LEU A 119 -12.93 6.48 -29.71
C LEU A 119 -12.12 5.64 -28.70
N ASN A 120 -10.80 5.70 -28.77
CA ASN A 120 -9.93 5.03 -27.80
C ASN A 120 -10.05 5.65 -26.41
N PHE A 121 -10.11 6.98 -26.30
CA PHE A 121 -10.33 7.67 -25.03
C PHE A 121 -11.69 7.31 -24.42
N TYR A 122 -12.75 7.35 -25.23
CA TYR A 122 -14.09 6.93 -24.85
C TYR A 122 -14.08 5.52 -24.24
N ARG A 123 -13.56 4.53 -24.99
CA ARG A 123 -13.55 3.14 -24.52
C ARG A 123 -12.69 2.90 -23.29
N LYS A 124 -11.48 3.48 -23.26
CA LYS A 124 -10.49 3.16 -22.23
C LYS A 124 -10.68 3.95 -20.94
N ARG A 125 -11.32 5.12 -21.01
CA ARG A 125 -11.45 6.04 -19.87
C ARG A 125 -12.90 6.39 -19.53
N LEU A 126 -13.69 6.86 -20.49
CA LEU A 126 -15.07 7.32 -20.19
C LEU A 126 -16.01 6.16 -19.84
N VAL A 127 -16.01 5.08 -20.63
CA VAL A 127 -16.84 3.88 -20.34
C VAL A 127 -16.51 3.27 -18.98
N THR A 128 -15.31 3.49 -18.42
CA THR A 128 -15.03 3.00 -17.07
C THR A 128 -15.62 3.88 -15.96
N GLU A 129 -15.98 5.12 -16.28
CA GLU A 129 -16.50 6.11 -15.35
C GLU A 129 -18.03 6.17 -15.29
N PHE A 130 -18.73 5.73 -16.34
CA PHE A 130 -20.20 5.65 -16.41
C PHE A 130 -20.80 4.58 -15.47
N LYS A 131 -20.61 4.78 -14.17
CA LYS A 131 -21.07 3.89 -13.11
C LYS A 131 -22.51 4.20 -12.68
N ASP A 132 -22.98 5.41 -12.97
CA ASP A 132 -24.29 5.95 -12.63
C ASP A 132 -24.75 6.96 -13.70
N ASP A 133 -26.00 7.39 -13.59
CA ASP A 133 -26.60 8.32 -14.54
C ASP A 133 -25.98 9.73 -14.44
N THR A 134 -25.52 10.16 -13.26
CA THR A 134 -24.92 11.48 -13.04
C THR A 134 -23.63 11.65 -13.84
N THR A 135 -22.75 10.65 -13.80
CA THR A 135 -21.50 10.66 -14.56
C THR A 135 -21.77 10.61 -16.07
N ILE A 136 -22.78 9.86 -16.51
CA ILE A 136 -23.19 9.86 -17.92
C ILE A 136 -23.63 11.25 -18.35
N ASP A 137 -24.50 11.89 -17.57
CA ASP A 137 -25.08 13.20 -17.88
C ASP A 137 -24.03 14.29 -18.05
N TYR A 138 -23.01 14.27 -17.18
CA TYR A 138 -21.92 15.22 -17.23
C TYR A 138 -21.19 15.21 -18.59
N TYR A 139 -20.89 14.03 -19.15
CA TYR A 139 -20.12 13.93 -20.40
C TYR A 139 -20.98 13.84 -21.67
N PHE A 140 -22.29 13.61 -21.55
CA PHE A 140 -23.13 13.26 -22.69
C PHE A 140 -23.19 14.34 -23.77
N ALA A 141 -23.35 15.61 -23.39
CA ALA A 141 -23.46 16.70 -24.35
C ALA A 141 -22.18 16.86 -25.21
N GLY A 142 -21.01 16.89 -24.56
CA GLY A 142 -19.72 16.95 -25.27
C GLY A 142 -19.48 15.71 -26.14
N LEU A 143 -19.91 14.53 -25.69
CA LEU A 143 -19.87 13.33 -26.51
C LEU A 143 -20.76 13.40 -27.74
N VAL A 144 -21.98 13.92 -27.63
CA VAL A 144 -22.89 14.10 -28.77
C VAL A 144 -22.24 15.03 -29.81
N GLU A 145 -21.71 16.16 -29.37
CA GLU A 145 -21.03 17.13 -30.24
C GLU A 145 -19.85 16.48 -30.98
N SER A 146 -18.94 15.83 -30.26
CA SER A 146 -17.74 15.24 -30.87
C SER A 146 -18.06 13.99 -31.71
N ILE A 147 -18.89 13.07 -31.20
CA ILE A 147 -19.19 11.81 -31.91
C ILE A 147 -19.98 12.06 -33.21
N ASN A 148 -20.76 13.13 -33.30
CA ASN A 148 -21.47 13.47 -34.54
C ASN A 148 -20.52 13.76 -35.71
N LYS A 149 -19.28 14.23 -35.45
CA LYS A 149 -18.25 14.45 -36.46
C LYS A 149 -17.55 13.17 -36.94
N ILE A 150 -17.72 12.05 -36.25
CA ILE A 150 -17.08 10.78 -36.62
C ILE A 150 -17.72 10.21 -37.88
N ASP A 151 -16.87 9.90 -38.84
CA ASP A 151 -17.24 9.22 -40.08
C ASP A 151 -17.78 7.79 -39.78
N PRO A 152 -19.00 7.44 -40.24
CA PRO A 152 -19.60 6.12 -40.03
C PRO A 152 -18.70 4.95 -40.43
N ASP A 153 -17.89 5.09 -41.48
CA ASP A 153 -17.03 4.02 -41.99
C ASP A 153 -15.93 3.66 -40.99
N ARG A 154 -15.55 4.59 -40.10
CA ARG A 154 -14.60 4.35 -39.01
C ARG A 154 -15.12 3.37 -37.96
N LEU A 155 -16.43 3.15 -37.91
CA LEU A 155 -17.06 2.21 -37.00
C LEU A 155 -17.12 0.79 -37.56
N SER A 156 -16.98 0.59 -38.88
CA SER A 156 -17.16 -0.70 -39.57
C SER A 156 -16.40 -1.86 -38.92
N ASN A 157 -15.14 -1.64 -38.56
CA ASN A 157 -14.24 -2.64 -37.95
C ASN A 157 -14.23 -2.65 -36.41
N LYS A 158 -15.09 -1.86 -35.75
CA LYS A 158 -15.18 -1.80 -34.29
C LYS A 158 -16.17 -2.85 -33.76
N ASP A 159 -16.02 -3.27 -32.50
CA ASP A 159 -16.96 -4.22 -31.90
C ASP A 159 -18.37 -3.66 -31.69
N PHE A 160 -19.30 -4.59 -31.52
CA PHE A 160 -20.73 -4.34 -31.40
C PHE A 160 -21.10 -3.39 -30.26
N ILE A 161 -20.38 -3.41 -29.13
CA ILE A 161 -20.69 -2.56 -27.98
C ILE A 161 -20.46 -1.09 -28.34
N LEU A 162 -19.28 -0.76 -28.88
CA LEU A 162 -18.99 0.62 -29.28
C LEU A 162 -19.92 1.10 -30.40
N LYS A 163 -20.24 0.24 -31.37
CA LYS A 163 -21.16 0.60 -32.45
C LYS A 163 -22.53 1.02 -31.89
N ASN A 164 -23.05 0.26 -30.92
CA ASN A 164 -24.33 0.60 -30.28
C ASN A 164 -24.24 1.84 -29.41
N ASP A 165 -23.15 1.99 -28.65
CA ASP A 165 -22.92 3.19 -27.84
C ASP A 165 -22.90 4.45 -28.72
N VAL A 166 -22.09 4.44 -29.78
CA VAL A 166 -21.99 5.57 -30.73
C VAL A 166 -23.34 5.85 -31.39
N LYS A 167 -24.08 4.81 -31.81
CA LYS A 167 -25.43 4.97 -32.37
C LYS A 167 -26.39 5.62 -31.37
N ALA A 168 -26.36 5.19 -30.10
CA ALA A 168 -27.19 5.74 -29.04
C ALA A 168 -26.84 7.20 -28.75
N ILE A 169 -25.54 7.54 -28.70
CA ILE A 169 -25.06 8.91 -28.51
C ILE A 169 -25.47 9.80 -29.69
N LYS A 170 -25.21 9.40 -30.94
CA LYS A 170 -25.63 10.15 -32.15
C LYS A 170 -27.13 10.41 -32.20
N SER A 171 -27.95 9.50 -31.67
CA SER A 171 -29.40 9.68 -31.60
C SER A 171 -29.86 10.75 -30.60
N ASN A 172 -28.94 11.27 -29.78
CA ASN A 172 -29.18 12.23 -28.70
C ASN A 172 -30.27 11.80 -27.70
N LYS A 173 -30.43 10.49 -27.49
CA LYS A 173 -31.42 9.91 -26.57
C LYS A 173 -30.73 9.43 -25.28
N ILE A 174 -30.46 10.36 -24.37
CA ILE A 174 -29.69 10.10 -23.15
C ILE A 174 -30.27 8.95 -22.31
N ASN A 175 -31.60 8.87 -22.15
CA ASN A 175 -32.25 7.79 -21.38
C ASN A 175 -32.01 6.40 -21.98
N ASN A 176 -31.91 6.29 -23.31
CA ASN A 176 -31.59 5.03 -23.96
C ASN A 176 -30.12 4.66 -23.74
N PHE A 177 -29.23 5.66 -23.81
CA PHE A 177 -27.81 5.46 -23.55
C PHE A 177 -27.53 5.06 -22.09
N ARG A 178 -28.20 5.67 -21.11
CA ARG A 178 -28.14 5.27 -19.69
C ARG A 178 -28.47 3.79 -19.50
N LYS A 179 -29.62 3.34 -20.04
CA LYS A 179 -30.03 1.92 -19.98
C LYS A 179 -29.01 0.99 -20.61
N LEU A 180 -28.50 1.36 -21.80
CA LEU A 180 -27.50 0.57 -22.53
C LEU A 180 -26.18 0.46 -21.73
N SER A 181 -25.66 1.59 -21.24
CA SER A 181 -24.42 1.65 -20.45
C SER A 181 -24.54 0.81 -19.18
N ASN A 182 -25.62 1.02 -18.41
CA ASN A 182 -25.88 0.28 -17.17
C ASN A 182 -25.96 -1.23 -17.42
N PHE A 183 -26.59 -1.66 -18.53
CA PHE A 183 -26.65 -3.05 -18.93
C PHE A 183 -25.28 -3.62 -19.32
N ASN A 184 -24.47 -2.87 -20.09
CA ASN A 184 -23.11 -3.28 -20.44
C ASN A 184 -22.22 -3.45 -19.21
N HIS A 185 -22.32 -2.55 -18.22
CA HIS A 185 -21.64 -2.67 -16.93
C HIS A 185 -22.07 -3.91 -16.15
N PHE A 186 -23.37 -4.21 -16.15
CA PHE A 186 -23.91 -5.43 -15.53
C PHE A 186 -23.36 -6.71 -16.18
N LEU A 187 -23.40 -6.80 -17.51
CA LEU A 187 -22.84 -7.95 -18.23
C LEU A 187 -21.34 -8.11 -18.00
N ARG A 188 -20.60 -7.01 -17.93
CA ARG A 188 -19.15 -7.03 -17.63
C ARG A 188 -18.88 -7.60 -16.23
N ASP A 189 -19.66 -7.20 -15.23
CA ASP A 189 -19.56 -7.75 -13.88
C ASP A 189 -19.87 -9.25 -13.86
N ILE A 190 -20.95 -9.69 -14.52
CA ILE A 190 -21.30 -11.11 -14.63
C ILE A 190 -20.18 -11.89 -15.31
N LYS A 191 -19.73 -11.44 -16.48
CA LYS A 191 -18.65 -12.09 -17.25
C LYS A 191 -17.42 -12.25 -16.38
N ASN A 192 -16.99 -11.20 -15.69
CA ASN A 192 -15.85 -11.25 -14.78
C ASN A 192 -16.09 -12.22 -13.61
N GLY A 193 -17.31 -12.26 -13.08
CA GLY A 193 -17.70 -13.12 -11.97
C GLY A 193 -17.71 -14.61 -12.32
N ILE A 194 -18.24 -15.00 -13.47
CA ILE A 194 -18.40 -16.42 -13.83
C ILE A 194 -17.09 -17.10 -14.26
N THR A 195 -16.06 -16.31 -14.61
CA THR A 195 -14.76 -16.83 -15.09
C THR A 195 -14.00 -17.69 -14.08
N SER A 196 -14.26 -17.54 -12.77
CA SER A 196 -13.55 -18.30 -11.74
C SER A 196 -14.36 -18.46 -10.45
N ARG A 197 -14.01 -19.46 -9.63
CA ARG A 197 -14.61 -19.63 -8.29
C ARG A 197 -14.40 -18.40 -7.40
N LYS A 198 -13.25 -17.73 -7.54
CA LYS A 198 -12.95 -16.47 -6.84
C LYS A 198 -13.84 -15.34 -7.35
N GLY A 199 -13.95 -15.18 -8.67
CA GLY A 199 -14.82 -14.20 -9.31
C GLY A 199 -16.28 -14.34 -8.88
N ARG A 200 -16.78 -15.58 -8.76
CA ARG A 200 -18.15 -15.85 -8.32
C ARG A 200 -18.41 -15.28 -6.93
N LYS A 201 -17.49 -15.51 -5.98
CA LYS A 201 -17.61 -14.95 -4.62
C LYS A 201 -17.57 -13.42 -4.60
N GLU A 202 -16.69 -12.82 -5.40
CA GLU A 202 -16.61 -11.35 -5.55
C GLU A 202 -17.88 -10.76 -6.17
N LEU A 203 -18.49 -11.47 -7.14
CA LEU A 203 -19.76 -11.07 -7.73
C LEU A 203 -20.89 -11.11 -6.70
N PHE A 204 -21.00 -12.18 -5.92
CA PHE A 204 -21.97 -12.29 -4.83
C PHE A 204 -21.75 -11.20 -3.77
N TYR A 205 -20.49 -10.92 -3.40
CA TYR A 205 -20.16 -9.83 -2.50
C TYR A 205 -20.69 -8.48 -3.02
N LYS A 206 -20.35 -8.14 -4.27
CA LYS A 206 -20.70 -6.87 -4.89
C LYS A 206 -22.20 -6.70 -5.12
N ARG A 207 -22.90 -7.74 -5.57
CA ARG A 207 -24.29 -7.66 -6.07
C ARG A 207 -25.35 -8.15 -5.09
N VAL A 208 -24.97 -8.98 -4.11
CA VAL A 208 -25.91 -9.55 -3.14
C VAL A 208 -25.60 -9.02 -1.74
N PHE A 209 -24.40 -9.28 -1.22
CA PHE A 209 -24.12 -9.00 0.19
C PHE A 209 -24.04 -7.51 0.51
N ASN A 210 -23.51 -6.68 -0.38
CA ASN A 210 -23.46 -5.23 -0.19
C ASN A 210 -24.83 -4.55 -0.21
N ASN A 211 -25.87 -5.23 -0.70
CA ASN A 211 -27.25 -4.73 -0.70
C ASN A 211 -28.04 -5.18 0.54
N LEU A 212 -27.43 -5.97 1.44
CA LEU A 212 -28.06 -6.38 2.70
C LEU A 212 -27.82 -5.32 3.77
N ASP A 213 -28.71 -5.25 4.75
CA ASP A 213 -28.55 -4.32 5.88
C ASP A 213 -27.28 -4.61 6.69
N ILE A 214 -26.63 -3.52 7.10
CA ILE A 214 -25.53 -3.57 8.07
C ILE A 214 -26.07 -3.95 9.44
N LYS A 215 -25.21 -4.59 10.23
CA LYS A 215 -25.46 -4.96 11.62
C LYS A 215 -24.62 -4.06 12.51
N ASP A 216 -25.28 -3.16 13.22
CA ASP A 216 -24.63 -2.11 14.03
C ASP A 216 -23.73 -2.68 15.14
N ASN A 217 -24.08 -3.83 15.69
CA ASN A 217 -23.30 -4.49 16.73
C ASN A 217 -22.27 -5.52 16.21
N LEU A 218 -21.97 -5.55 14.91
CA LEU A 218 -21.05 -6.54 14.34
C LEU A 218 -19.68 -5.95 14.05
N VAL A 219 -18.63 -6.56 14.61
CA VAL A 219 -17.23 -6.17 14.43
C VAL A 219 -16.45 -7.30 13.75
N VAL A 220 -15.70 -6.97 12.70
CA VAL A 220 -14.77 -7.89 12.03
C VAL A 220 -13.34 -7.49 12.36
N PHE A 221 -12.56 -8.41 12.90
CA PHE A 221 -11.14 -8.28 13.18
C PHE A 221 -10.30 -9.08 12.19
N GLU A 222 -9.25 -8.48 11.65
CA GLU A 222 -8.27 -9.14 10.78
C GLU A 222 -6.85 -8.66 11.16
N SER A 223 -5.95 -9.59 11.53
CA SER A 223 -4.54 -9.26 11.80
C SER A 223 -3.63 -9.92 10.76
N PHE A 224 -2.73 -9.12 10.18
CA PHE A 224 -1.75 -9.52 9.16
C PHE A 224 -2.34 -10.38 8.03
N GLN A 225 -3.49 -9.98 7.51
CA GLN A 225 -4.24 -10.70 6.47
C GLN A 225 -4.80 -12.07 6.92
N GLY A 226 -5.21 -12.16 8.19
CA GLY A 226 -5.75 -13.36 8.82
C GLY A 226 -4.70 -14.42 9.11
N LYS A 227 -3.42 -14.04 9.24
CA LYS A 227 -2.33 -14.98 9.53
C LYS A 227 -2.29 -15.39 11.00
N ALA A 228 -2.70 -14.51 11.91
CA ALA A 228 -2.60 -14.74 13.34
C ALA A 228 -3.71 -14.01 14.10
N TYR A 229 -4.01 -14.50 15.30
CA TYR A 229 -4.72 -13.77 16.34
C TYR A 229 -3.66 -13.02 17.15
N SER A 230 -3.41 -11.76 16.81
CA SER A 230 -2.28 -10.99 17.38
C SER A 230 -2.42 -9.50 17.12
N ASP A 231 -1.45 -8.74 17.66
CA ASP A 231 -1.23 -7.31 17.41
C ASP A 231 -2.40 -6.44 17.93
N ASN A 232 -2.46 -5.17 17.53
CA ASN A 232 -3.46 -4.23 18.04
C ASN A 232 -4.91 -4.75 17.93
N PRO A 233 -5.32 -5.44 16.84
CA PRO A 233 -6.66 -6.03 16.77
C PRO A 233 -6.99 -7.04 17.88
N LYS A 234 -6.00 -7.82 18.37
CA LYS A 234 -6.18 -8.77 19.49
C LYS A 234 -6.54 -8.01 20.77
N TYR A 235 -5.77 -7.00 21.13
CA TYR A 235 -5.94 -6.28 22.39
C TYR A 235 -7.20 -5.41 22.41
N ILE A 236 -7.57 -4.79 21.27
CA ILE A 236 -8.88 -4.15 21.10
C ILE A 236 -10.01 -5.17 21.31
N TYR A 237 -9.91 -6.33 20.67
CA TYR A 237 -10.91 -7.40 20.81
C TYR A 237 -11.05 -7.88 22.25
N GLU A 238 -9.95 -8.13 22.96
CA GLU A 238 -10.00 -8.61 24.34
C GLU A 238 -10.57 -7.56 25.30
N TYR A 239 -10.26 -6.27 25.10
CA TYR A 239 -10.89 -5.19 25.85
C TYR A 239 -12.39 -5.12 25.58
N MET A 240 -12.81 -5.20 24.31
CA MET A 240 -14.24 -5.23 23.95
C MET A 240 -14.95 -6.48 24.50
N LEU A 241 -14.30 -7.65 24.48
CA LEU A 241 -14.88 -8.88 25.00
C LEU A 241 -15.25 -8.75 26.48
N LYS A 242 -14.44 -8.02 27.26
CA LYS A 242 -14.68 -7.77 28.69
C LYS A 242 -15.72 -6.66 28.93
N ASN A 243 -15.74 -5.61 28.11
CA ASN A 243 -16.47 -4.37 28.41
C ASN A 243 -17.68 -4.09 27.49
N LYS A 244 -17.86 -4.85 26.40
CA LYS A 244 -18.83 -4.55 25.33
C LYS A 244 -19.63 -5.81 24.92
N SER A 245 -20.42 -6.34 25.86
CA SER A 245 -21.16 -7.61 25.72
C SER A 245 -22.27 -7.61 24.65
N ASN A 246 -22.74 -6.44 24.22
CA ASN A 246 -23.75 -6.26 23.17
C ASN A 246 -23.20 -6.50 21.75
N TYR A 247 -21.88 -6.51 21.57
CA TYR A 247 -21.24 -6.71 20.28
C TYR A 247 -21.06 -8.18 19.92
N LYS A 248 -21.08 -8.44 18.61
CA LYS A 248 -20.79 -9.74 18.01
C LYS A 248 -19.48 -9.65 17.25
N PHE A 249 -18.58 -10.57 17.56
CA PHE A 249 -17.23 -10.55 17.04
C PHE A 249 -17.01 -11.64 15.98
N VAL A 250 -16.34 -11.24 14.89
CA VAL A 250 -15.90 -12.14 13.83
C VAL A 250 -14.40 -11.97 13.63
N TRP A 251 -13.68 -13.08 13.65
CA TRP A 251 -12.24 -13.09 13.39
C TRP A 251 -11.93 -13.71 12.04
N VAL A 252 -11.13 -13.00 11.23
CA VAL A 252 -10.64 -13.50 9.95
C VAL A 252 -9.36 -14.29 10.21
N MET A 253 -9.40 -15.60 9.95
CA MET A 253 -8.30 -16.53 10.21
C MET A 253 -8.10 -17.48 9.04
N ASN A 254 -6.87 -17.57 8.51
CA ASN A 254 -6.54 -18.47 7.40
C ASN A 254 -6.45 -19.92 7.86
N GLU A 255 -5.93 -20.10 9.07
CA GLU A 255 -5.82 -21.37 9.78
C GLU A 255 -6.63 -21.32 11.08
N PRO A 256 -7.23 -22.44 11.52
CA PRO A 256 -7.97 -22.49 12.78
C PRO A 256 -7.09 -22.11 13.97
N SER A 257 -7.63 -21.31 14.88
CA SER A 257 -6.99 -20.99 16.16
C SER A 257 -8.05 -20.92 17.27
N ARG A 258 -7.65 -21.22 18.51
CA ARG A 258 -8.48 -20.99 19.68
C ARG A 258 -8.39 -19.52 20.06
N ILE A 259 -9.53 -18.83 20.07
CA ILE A 259 -9.61 -17.41 20.40
C ILE A 259 -10.52 -17.27 21.64
N PRO A 260 -10.06 -16.57 22.71
CA PRO A 260 -10.87 -16.32 23.90
C PRO A 260 -12.25 -15.76 23.55
N GLY A 261 -13.31 -16.16 24.27
CA GLY A 261 -14.68 -15.74 23.96
C GLY A 261 -15.36 -16.46 22.79
N ASN A 262 -14.66 -17.41 22.15
CA ASN A 262 -15.17 -18.24 21.04
C ASN A 262 -15.90 -17.44 19.94
N PRO A 263 -15.27 -16.38 19.38
CA PRO A 263 -15.88 -15.59 18.34
C PRO A 263 -16.05 -16.42 17.07
N ARG A 264 -16.90 -15.95 16.15
CA ARG A 264 -17.07 -16.63 14.88
C ARG A 264 -15.82 -16.44 14.02
N THR A 265 -15.17 -17.53 13.62
CA THR A 265 -14.01 -17.47 12.72
C THR A 265 -14.41 -17.68 11.26
N VAL A 266 -13.77 -16.94 10.35
CA VAL A 266 -13.99 -17.06 8.90
C VAL A 266 -12.68 -17.07 8.12
N LYS A 267 -12.57 -17.98 7.15
CA LYS A 267 -11.42 -18.03 6.26
C LYS A 267 -11.43 -16.88 5.27
N ARG A 268 -10.31 -16.17 5.15
CA ARG A 268 -10.15 -15.05 4.20
C ARG A 268 -10.51 -15.48 2.77
N PHE A 269 -11.20 -14.61 2.03
CA PHE A 269 -11.73 -14.88 0.68
C PHE A 269 -12.72 -16.07 0.58
N SER A 270 -13.25 -16.57 1.69
CA SER A 270 -14.44 -17.44 1.69
C SER A 270 -15.71 -16.61 1.39
N LEU A 271 -16.82 -17.30 1.08
CA LEU A 271 -18.09 -16.61 0.92
C LEU A 271 -18.55 -15.97 2.24
N LYS A 272 -18.30 -16.63 3.38
CA LYS A 272 -18.57 -16.10 4.73
C LYS A 272 -17.74 -14.84 5.00
N TYR A 273 -16.48 -14.79 4.60
CA TYR A 273 -15.63 -13.59 4.73
C TYR A 273 -16.29 -12.37 4.07
N TYR A 274 -16.68 -12.50 2.80
CA TYR A 274 -17.35 -11.41 2.08
C TYR A 274 -18.72 -11.05 2.68
N TYR A 275 -19.47 -12.04 3.16
CA TYR A 275 -20.74 -11.79 3.85
C TYR A 275 -20.55 -10.93 5.10
N TYR A 276 -19.56 -11.26 5.94
CA TYR A 276 -19.30 -10.49 7.15
C TYR A 276 -18.70 -9.12 6.87
N LEU A 277 -17.79 -9.00 5.89
CA LEU A 277 -17.28 -7.70 5.46
C LEU A 277 -18.36 -6.77 4.92
N ALA A 278 -19.38 -7.29 4.23
CA ALA A 278 -20.46 -6.45 3.68
C ALA A 278 -21.44 -5.93 4.74
N ARG A 279 -21.54 -6.63 5.87
CA ARG A 279 -22.59 -6.44 6.86
C ARG A 279 -22.10 -5.91 8.20
N ALA A 280 -20.81 -5.97 8.50
CA ALA A 280 -20.29 -5.47 9.76
C ALA A 280 -20.30 -3.95 9.79
N LYS A 281 -20.74 -3.35 10.89
CA LYS A 281 -20.62 -1.91 11.12
C LYS A 281 -19.16 -1.51 11.32
N TYR A 282 -18.39 -2.32 12.02
CA TYR A 282 -17.00 -2.02 12.35
C TYR A 282 -16.03 -3.02 11.72
N ILE A 283 -14.99 -2.50 11.07
CA ILE A 283 -13.87 -3.27 10.52
C ILE A 283 -12.60 -2.82 11.21
N VAL A 284 -11.87 -3.76 11.81
CA VAL A 284 -10.60 -3.52 12.53
C VAL A 284 -9.49 -4.31 11.85
N SER A 285 -8.46 -3.62 11.33
CA SER A 285 -7.30 -4.26 10.70
C SER A 285 -6.02 -3.49 10.99
N ASN A 286 -4.89 -4.20 11.04
CA ASN A 286 -3.55 -3.63 11.21
C ASN A 286 -2.74 -3.54 9.91
N VAL A 287 -3.31 -4.02 8.82
CA VAL A 287 -2.73 -3.94 7.48
C VAL A 287 -3.80 -3.55 6.46
N ARG A 288 -3.35 -3.21 5.25
CA ARG A 288 -4.23 -2.89 4.12
C ARG A 288 -5.16 -4.06 3.78
N MET A 289 -6.42 -3.73 3.51
CA MET A 289 -7.39 -4.68 3.01
C MET A 289 -7.16 -4.99 1.52
N PRO A 290 -7.69 -6.10 0.98
CA PRO A 290 -7.63 -6.39 -0.45
C PRO A 290 -8.24 -5.25 -1.28
N ASN A 291 -7.68 -4.96 -2.46
CA ASN A 291 -8.24 -3.95 -3.38
C ASN A 291 -9.72 -4.16 -3.74
N LYS A 292 -10.24 -5.38 -3.57
CA LYS A 292 -11.63 -5.75 -3.81
C LYS A 292 -12.58 -5.44 -2.66
N TYR A 293 -12.05 -5.04 -1.50
CA TYR A 293 -12.86 -4.59 -0.38
C TYR A 293 -13.58 -3.30 -0.76
N ILE A 294 -14.91 -3.33 -0.65
CA ILE A 294 -15.82 -2.22 -0.89
C ILE A 294 -16.28 -1.76 0.49
N LYS A 295 -15.75 -0.63 0.95
CA LYS A 295 -16.24 0.02 2.15
C LYS A 295 -17.55 0.74 1.81
N ARG A 296 -18.58 0.51 2.61
CA ARG A 296 -19.85 1.25 2.55
C ARG A 296 -19.80 2.46 3.48
N ASN A 297 -20.57 3.50 3.16
CA ASN A 297 -20.54 4.78 3.90
C ASN A 297 -20.97 4.63 5.36
N GLU A 298 -21.85 3.68 5.63
CA GLU A 298 -22.38 3.41 6.96
C GLU A 298 -21.39 2.60 7.83
N GLN A 299 -20.29 2.07 7.27
CA GLN A 299 -19.28 1.30 8.00
C GLN A 299 -18.19 2.21 8.56
N SER A 300 -17.64 1.82 9.71
CA SER A 300 -16.47 2.42 10.34
C SER A 300 -15.27 1.49 10.20
N TYR A 301 -14.22 1.96 9.52
CA TYR A 301 -12.97 1.25 9.34
C TYR A 301 -11.88 1.84 10.24
N LEU A 302 -11.54 1.10 11.30
CA LEU A 302 -10.40 1.34 12.17
C LEU A 302 -9.15 0.64 11.62
N GLN A 303 -8.19 1.44 11.16
CA GLN A 303 -6.85 0.99 10.83
C GLN A 303 -5.94 1.19 12.04
N THR A 304 -5.30 0.13 12.51
CA THR A 304 -4.34 0.24 13.62
C THR A 304 -2.92 0.44 13.14
N TRP A 305 -2.62 0.12 11.87
CA TRP A 305 -1.25 -0.08 11.39
C TRP A 305 -0.47 -1.03 12.33
N HIS A 306 0.86 -1.08 12.23
CA HIS A 306 1.66 -2.14 12.86
C HIS A 306 3.07 -1.69 13.29
N GLY A 307 3.25 -0.41 13.63
CA GLY A 307 4.51 0.06 14.23
C GLY A 307 4.86 1.52 13.94
N THR A 308 5.73 2.07 14.79
CA THR A 308 6.37 3.37 14.56
C THR A 308 7.31 3.27 13.35
N PRO A 309 7.21 4.18 12.37
CA PRO A 309 7.98 4.04 11.13
C PRO A 309 9.44 4.47 11.30
N LEU A 310 10.37 3.53 11.15
CA LEU A 310 11.80 3.85 10.95
C LEU A 310 12.09 4.23 9.49
N LYS A 311 11.54 3.45 8.55
CA LYS A 311 11.80 3.54 7.11
C LYS A 311 10.73 4.37 6.42
N ARG A 312 11.11 5.17 5.42
CA ARG A 312 10.17 5.87 4.54
C ARG A 312 9.16 4.92 3.91
N LEU A 313 7.89 5.32 3.96
CA LEU A 313 6.75 4.50 3.55
C LEU A 313 5.76 5.26 2.67
N ALA A 314 5.01 4.52 1.85
CA ALA A 314 3.92 5.03 1.04
C ALA A 314 4.26 6.31 0.23
N GLY A 315 3.66 7.46 0.59
CA GLY A 315 3.84 8.75 -0.08
C GLY A 315 5.26 9.30 0.01
N ASP A 316 6.00 8.96 1.06
CA ASP A 316 7.37 9.45 1.30
C ASP A 316 8.44 8.58 0.61
N MET A 317 8.05 7.55 -0.14
CA MET A 317 8.99 6.77 -0.94
C MET A 317 9.24 7.46 -2.29
N ASP A 318 10.50 7.77 -2.58
CA ASP A 318 10.91 8.34 -3.86
C ASP A 318 10.87 7.31 -4.99
N ASN A 319 11.38 6.10 -4.72
CA ASN A 319 11.43 5.00 -5.68
C ASN A 319 10.80 3.72 -5.10
N VAL A 320 10.04 3.01 -5.93
CA VAL A 320 9.43 1.72 -5.59
C VAL A 320 9.91 0.67 -6.58
N HIS A 321 10.86 -0.16 -6.16
CA HIS A 321 11.43 -1.26 -6.94
C HIS A 321 10.75 -2.60 -6.59
N MET A 322 9.41 -2.66 -6.72
CA MET A 322 8.65 -3.89 -6.46
C MET A 322 8.20 -4.55 -7.78
N PRO A 323 8.45 -5.85 -8.00
CA PRO A 323 7.99 -6.55 -9.19
C PRO A 323 6.48 -6.39 -9.44
N GLY A 324 6.08 -6.11 -10.68
CA GLY A 324 4.68 -6.01 -11.08
C GLY A 324 3.98 -4.67 -10.74
N THR A 325 4.68 -3.70 -10.17
CA THR A 325 4.18 -2.34 -9.97
C THR A 325 5.27 -1.29 -10.24
N ASN A 326 4.87 -0.04 -10.35
CA ASN A 326 5.78 1.11 -10.31
C ASN A 326 5.37 2.05 -9.18
N ALA A 327 6.19 3.06 -8.89
CA ALA A 327 5.93 4.03 -7.83
C ALA A 327 4.55 4.70 -7.95
N ALA A 328 4.18 5.13 -9.16
CA ALA A 328 2.88 5.77 -9.38
C ALA A 328 1.69 4.85 -9.06
N ARG A 329 1.70 3.63 -9.60
CA ARG A 329 0.63 2.65 -9.34
C ARG A 329 0.58 2.24 -7.87
N TYR A 330 1.73 2.10 -7.24
CA TYR A 330 1.84 1.79 -5.82
C TYR A 330 1.22 2.90 -4.97
N LYS A 331 1.64 4.16 -5.16
CA LYS A 331 1.10 5.33 -4.43
C LYS A 331 -0.41 5.48 -4.66
N LYS A 332 -0.89 5.33 -5.90
CA LYS A 332 -2.33 5.37 -6.21
C LYS A 332 -3.13 4.29 -5.49
N ASN A 333 -2.67 3.04 -5.50
CA ASN A 333 -3.35 1.95 -4.80
C ASN A 333 -3.31 2.16 -3.27
N PHE A 334 -2.21 2.70 -2.75
CA PHE A 334 -2.07 2.99 -1.33
C PHE A 334 -3.04 4.10 -0.91
N ASN A 335 -3.07 5.23 -1.64
CA ASN A 335 -4.00 6.32 -1.38
C ASN A 335 -5.47 5.87 -1.48
N HIS A 336 -5.81 5.03 -2.45
CA HIS A 336 -7.16 4.47 -2.55
C HIS A 336 -7.56 3.63 -1.33
N GLU A 337 -6.61 2.94 -0.70
CA GLU A 337 -6.86 2.19 0.53
C GLU A 337 -6.97 3.14 1.74
N THR A 338 -6.08 4.12 1.86
CA THR A 338 -6.06 5.03 3.02
C THR A 338 -7.30 5.92 3.06
N ASN A 339 -7.84 6.31 1.90
CA ASN A 339 -9.12 7.04 1.79
C ASN A 339 -10.32 6.25 2.35
N LYS A 340 -10.19 4.94 2.57
CA LYS A 340 -11.24 4.13 3.20
C LYS A 340 -11.16 4.17 4.73
N TRP A 341 -10.03 4.51 5.33
CA TRP A 341 -9.85 4.46 6.78
C TRP A 341 -10.60 5.62 7.42
N ASP A 342 -11.51 5.35 8.36
CA ASP A 342 -12.17 6.41 9.14
C ASP A 342 -11.32 6.84 10.32
N TYR A 343 -10.64 5.85 10.92
CA TYR A 343 -9.78 6.01 12.07
C TYR A 343 -8.40 5.41 11.79
N LEU A 344 -7.36 6.10 12.25
CA LEU A 344 -5.99 5.59 12.25
C LEU A 344 -5.36 5.78 13.63
N ILE A 345 -4.82 4.71 14.21
CA ILE A 345 -4.06 4.79 15.46
C ILE A 345 -2.68 5.39 15.19
N ALA A 346 -2.26 6.30 16.06
CA ALA A 346 -0.89 6.79 16.14
C ALA A 346 -0.28 6.47 17.51
N PRO A 347 0.92 5.87 17.55
CA PRO A 347 1.60 5.54 18.80
C PRO A 347 2.30 6.74 19.46
N ASN A 348 2.62 7.78 18.70
CA ASN A 348 3.33 8.97 19.17
C ASN A 348 3.14 10.12 18.16
N GLN A 349 3.50 11.34 18.57
CA GLN A 349 3.37 12.54 17.74
C GLN A 349 4.14 12.42 16.41
N TYR A 350 5.36 11.88 16.48
CA TYR A 350 6.20 11.61 15.32
C TYR A 350 5.49 10.73 14.27
N SER A 351 4.87 9.63 14.70
CA SER A 351 4.13 8.74 13.80
C SER A 351 2.87 9.41 13.28
N ALA A 352 2.16 10.18 14.09
CA ALA A 352 0.97 10.90 13.66
C ALA A 352 1.28 11.86 12.49
N GLU A 353 2.37 12.60 12.58
CA GLU A 353 2.83 13.52 11.52
C GLU A 353 3.23 12.78 10.24
N ILE A 354 4.02 11.70 10.38
CA ILE A 354 4.40 10.86 9.24
C ILE A 354 3.18 10.24 8.60
N PHE A 355 2.25 9.67 9.37
CA PHE A 355 1.05 9.03 8.83
C PHE A 355 0.14 10.02 8.11
N ARG A 356 -0.06 11.24 8.63
CA ARG A 356 -0.82 12.29 7.91
C ARG A 356 -0.26 12.53 6.51
N ARG A 357 1.04 12.75 6.40
CA ARG A 357 1.72 13.01 5.13
C ARG A 357 1.78 11.75 4.26
N ALA A 358 2.42 10.70 4.75
CA ALA A 358 2.80 9.54 3.97
C ALA A 358 1.60 8.69 3.54
N PHE A 359 0.49 8.72 4.30
CA PHE A 359 -0.76 8.05 3.94
C PHE A 359 -1.83 8.98 3.36
N TRP A 360 -1.55 10.28 3.22
CA TRP A 360 -2.55 11.30 2.86
C TRP A 360 -3.80 11.20 3.73
N PHE A 361 -3.59 10.93 5.02
CA PHE A 361 -4.67 10.62 5.95
C PHE A 361 -5.23 11.90 6.58
N ASN A 362 -6.46 12.24 6.21
CA ASN A 362 -7.15 13.45 6.64
C ASN A 362 -8.37 13.18 7.55
N ASN A 363 -8.65 11.90 7.85
CA ASN A 363 -9.75 11.50 8.73
C ASN A 363 -9.28 11.51 10.20
N LYS A 364 -9.98 10.79 11.09
CA LYS A 364 -9.75 10.89 12.53
C LYS A 364 -8.51 10.11 12.96
N MET A 365 -7.43 10.83 13.28
CA MET A 365 -6.25 10.24 13.94
C MET A 365 -6.55 9.99 15.42
N LEU A 366 -6.13 8.85 15.95
CA LEU A 366 -6.27 8.45 17.35
C LEU A 366 -4.89 8.47 18.02
N PRO A 367 -4.53 9.55 18.73
CA PRO A 367 -3.26 9.65 19.44
C PRO A 367 -3.34 8.91 20.78
N THR A 368 -3.29 7.58 20.72
CA THR A 368 -3.65 6.73 21.88
C THR A 368 -2.51 5.90 22.43
N GLY A 369 -1.40 5.75 21.69
CA GLY A 369 -0.53 4.59 21.88
C GLY A 369 -1.08 3.37 21.13
N TYR A 370 -0.33 2.27 21.13
CA TYR A 370 -0.73 1.01 20.51
C TYR A 370 -1.39 0.06 21.52
N PRO A 371 -2.62 -0.42 21.26
CA PRO A 371 -3.28 -1.46 22.07
C PRO A 371 -2.40 -2.67 22.38
N ARG A 372 -1.53 -3.10 21.45
CA ARG A 372 -0.63 -4.24 21.68
C ARG A 372 0.47 -3.98 22.72
N ASN A 373 0.74 -2.71 23.05
CA ASN A 373 1.75 -2.33 24.03
C ASN A 373 1.17 -2.24 25.44
N ASP A 374 -0.16 -2.27 25.62
CA ASP A 374 -0.78 -2.15 26.94
C ASP A 374 -0.29 -3.22 27.94
N ILE A 375 0.01 -4.43 27.44
CA ILE A 375 0.56 -5.52 28.24
C ILE A 375 1.95 -5.22 28.83
N LEU A 376 2.75 -4.40 28.14
CA LEU A 376 4.11 -4.02 28.56
C LEU A 376 4.11 -3.12 29.80
N THR A 377 2.97 -2.50 30.10
CA THR A 377 2.75 -1.71 31.31
C THR A 377 1.94 -2.51 32.33
N ASN A 378 0.81 -3.09 31.92
CA ASN A 378 -0.18 -3.66 32.85
C ASN A 378 0.16 -5.05 33.38
N GLN A 379 1.05 -5.80 32.71
CA GLN A 379 1.37 -7.19 33.06
C GLN A 379 2.88 -7.41 33.19
N ASN A 380 3.64 -6.34 33.43
CA ASN A 380 5.08 -6.40 33.60
C ASN A 380 5.45 -6.79 35.03
N ASP A 381 4.94 -7.95 35.45
CA ASP A 381 5.15 -8.55 36.76
C ASP A 381 5.72 -9.97 36.64
N GLU A 382 6.38 -10.43 37.70
CA GLU A 382 7.10 -11.70 37.71
C GLU A 382 6.18 -12.92 37.52
N GLU A 383 4.94 -12.87 38.03
CA GLU A 383 3.98 -13.96 37.94
C GLU A 383 3.54 -14.18 36.49
N THR A 384 3.15 -13.09 35.81
CA THR A 384 2.75 -13.13 34.40
C THR A 384 3.91 -13.55 33.50
N ILE A 385 5.10 -12.96 33.68
CA ILE A 385 6.30 -13.32 32.92
C ILE A 385 6.65 -14.79 33.09
N SER A 386 6.64 -15.29 34.33
CA SER A 386 6.92 -16.69 34.62
C SER A 386 5.86 -17.62 34.03
N GLY A 387 4.58 -17.19 34.02
CA GLY A 387 3.48 -17.90 33.36
C GLY A 387 3.70 -18.03 31.86
N LEU A 388 4.06 -16.95 31.18
CA LEU A 388 4.39 -16.95 29.76
C LEU A 388 5.58 -17.85 29.45
N LYS A 389 6.66 -17.76 30.26
CA LYS A 389 7.83 -18.64 30.12
C LYS A 389 7.44 -20.11 30.22
N ARG A 390 6.65 -20.50 31.23
CA ARG A 390 6.15 -21.88 31.41
C ARG A 390 5.32 -22.38 30.23
N ILE A 391 4.36 -21.59 29.75
CA ILE A 391 3.49 -21.95 28.61
C ILE A 391 4.33 -22.18 27.34
N ASN A 392 5.42 -21.43 27.19
CA ASN A 392 6.34 -21.51 26.06
C ASN A 392 7.52 -22.47 26.26
N GLN A 393 7.55 -23.22 27.38
CA GLN A 393 8.64 -24.14 27.72
C GLN A 393 10.02 -23.45 27.78
N ILE A 394 10.03 -22.18 28.18
CA ILE A 394 11.24 -21.38 28.40
C ILE A 394 11.62 -21.49 29.89
N PRO A 395 12.91 -21.68 30.23
CA PRO A 395 13.36 -21.72 31.62
C PRO A 395 13.03 -20.44 32.39
N THR A 396 12.40 -20.58 33.55
CA THR A 396 12.01 -19.42 34.39
C THR A 396 13.16 -18.83 35.20
N ASN A 397 14.20 -19.64 35.46
CA ASN A 397 15.37 -19.26 36.24
C ASN A 397 16.50 -18.59 35.43
N LYS A 398 16.32 -18.42 34.11
CA LYS A 398 17.30 -17.75 33.23
C LYS A 398 16.76 -16.43 32.70
N LYS A 399 17.68 -15.48 32.51
CA LYS A 399 17.42 -14.24 31.77
C LYS A 399 17.28 -14.53 30.28
N VAL A 400 16.64 -13.64 29.55
CA VAL A 400 16.21 -13.86 28.16
C VAL A 400 16.72 -12.75 27.26
N ILE A 401 17.43 -13.13 26.21
CA ILE A 401 17.82 -12.26 25.10
C ILE A 401 16.88 -12.53 23.93
N LEU A 402 16.16 -11.51 23.46
CA LEU A 402 15.38 -11.61 22.22
C LEU A 402 16.21 -11.10 21.05
N TYR A 403 16.46 -11.95 20.06
CA TYR A 403 17.09 -11.56 18.81
C TYR A 403 16.03 -11.46 17.68
N ALA A 404 15.82 -10.25 17.17
CA ALA A 404 14.78 -9.94 16.18
C ALA A 404 15.31 -9.07 15.01
N PRO A 405 16.13 -9.63 14.10
CA PRO A 405 16.68 -8.91 12.95
C PRO A 405 15.65 -8.72 11.83
N THR A 406 15.87 -7.73 10.98
CA THR A 406 15.06 -7.51 9.78
C THR A 406 15.46 -8.45 8.63
N TRP A 407 14.49 -8.76 7.77
CA TRP A 407 14.73 -9.55 6.56
C TRP A 407 15.60 -8.79 5.54
N ARG A 408 16.51 -9.51 4.88
CA ARG A 408 17.42 -9.02 3.83
C ARG A 408 17.05 -9.61 2.48
N ASP A 409 16.66 -8.77 1.53
CA ASP A 409 16.24 -9.23 0.17
C ASP A 409 17.42 -9.75 -0.66
N ASP A 410 18.63 -9.28 -0.36
CA ASP A 410 19.90 -9.62 -1.02
C ASP A 410 20.48 -10.98 -0.58
N GLU A 411 19.92 -11.61 0.45
CA GLU A 411 20.28 -12.97 0.88
C GLU A 411 19.42 -14.06 0.19
N TYR A 412 18.68 -13.67 -0.87
CA TYR A 412 17.91 -14.55 -1.73
C TYR A 412 18.81 -15.28 -2.76
N PHE A 413 19.12 -16.56 -2.52
CA PHE A 413 19.97 -17.36 -3.43
C PHE A 413 19.19 -18.20 -4.47
N LYS A 414 18.08 -18.87 -4.11
CA LYS A 414 17.26 -19.70 -5.03
C LYS A 414 15.86 -20.01 -4.46
N VAL A 415 14.89 -20.28 -5.33
CA VAL A 415 13.53 -20.71 -4.94
C VAL A 415 13.61 -21.97 -4.08
N GLY A 416 13.23 -21.87 -2.81
CA GLY A 416 13.08 -23.01 -1.89
C GLY A 416 14.35 -23.48 -1.15
N LYS A 417 15.51 -22.84 -1.34
CA LYS A 417 16.72 -23.10 -0.53
C LYS A 417 17.30 -21.78 -0.02
N TYR A 418 16.83 -21.36 1.16
CA TYR A 418 17.34 -20.19 1.86
C TYR A 418 18.39 -20.66 2.88
N LYS A 419 19.68 -20.43 2.60
CA LYS A 419 20.71 -20.48 3.66
C LYS A 419 20.85 -19.05 4.20
N PHE A 420 19.98 -18.67 5.12
CA PHE A 420 20.27 -17.50 5.94
C PHE A 420 21.43 -17.90 6.86
N ASN A 421 22.54 -17.15 6.81
CA ASN A 421 23.62 -17.37 7.75
C ASN A 421 23.39 -16.43 8.93
N LEU A 422 22.93 -16.98 10.05
CA LEU A 422 22.74 -16.24 11.29
C LEU A 422 24.05 -15.55 11.66
N LYS A 423 24.08 -14.22 11.64
CA LYS A 423 25.30 -13.46 11.92
C LYS A 423 25.67 -13.44 13.40
N LEU A 424 24.67 -13.61 14.26
CA LEU A 424 24.86 -13.70 15.70
C LEU A 424 25.43 -15.08 16.03
N ASP A 425 26.59 -15.11 16.68
CA ASP A 425 27.28 -16.34 17.04
C ASP A 425 26.68 -16.95 18.32
N LEU A 426 25.72 -17.85 18.13
CA LEU A 426 25.02 -18.50 19.24
C LEU A 426 25.90 -19.47 20.04
N HIS A 427 26.92 -20.06 19.42
CA HIS A 427 27.83 -20.96 20.12
C HIS A 427 28.69 -20.19 21.12
N ARG A 428 29.25 -19.05 20.69
CA ARG A 428 29.99 -18.15 21.59
C ARG A 428 29.10 -17.58 22.70
N LEU A 429 27.86 -17.20 22.36
CA LEU A 429 26.91 -16.74 23.37
C LEU A 429 26.60 -17.83 24.42
N LYS A 430 26.44 -19.08 23.99
CA LYS A 430 26.22 -20.20 24.91
C LYS A 430 27.45 -20.47 25.76
N GLU A 431 28.64 -20.45 25.17
CA GLU A 431 29.91 -20.69 25.88
C GLU A 431 30.14 -19.65 26.99
N GLN A 432 29.85 -18.37 26.72
CA GLN A 432 30.13 -17.29 27.67
C GLN A 432 28.96 -17.00 28.64
N PHE A 433 27.71 -17.14 28.19
CA PHE A 433 26.52 -16.68 28.93
C PHE A 433 25.44 -17.75 29.13
N GLY A 434 25.71 -19.00 28.73
CA GLY A 434 24.72 -20.09 28.73
C GLY A 434 24.15 -20.46 30.09
N ASP A 435 24.86 -20.18 31.18
CA ASP A 435 24.38 -20.45 32.54
C ASP A 435 23.35 -19.43 33.03
N GLU A 436 23.47 -18.17 32.58
CA GLU A 436 22.61 -17.05 33.00
C GLU A 436 21.50 -16.75 31.99
N TYR A 437 21.78 -16.86 30.69
CA TYR A 437 20.89 -16.43 29.62
C TYR A 437 20.38 -17.58 28.74
N ILE A 438 19.26 -17.33 28.08
CA ILE A 438 18.79 -18.04 26.88
C ILE A 438 18.48 -17.02 25.78
N VAL A 439 18.43 -17.48 24.53
CA VAL A 439 18.16 -16.65 23.36
C VAL A 439 16.85 -17.06 22.70
N LEU A 440 15.93 -16.11 22.53
CA LEU A 440 14.74 -16.28 21.70
C LEU A 440 15.02 -15.72 20.29
N LEU A 441 14.88 -16.57 19.28
CA LEU A 441 15.10 -16.22 17.88
C LEU A 441 13.78 -15.89 17.20
N ARG A 442 13.57 -14.61 16.86
CA ARG A 442 12.39 -14.13 16.14
C ARG A 442 12.75 -13.77 14.70
N MET A 443 12.91 -14.79 13.85
CA MET A 443 13.29 -14.63 12.45
C MET A 443 12.08 -14.43 11.54
N HIS A 444 12.33 -13.92 10.34
CA HIS A 444 11.32 -13.84 9.30
C HIS A 444 10.86 -15.26 8.87
N TYR A 445 9.58 -15.43 8.54
CA TYR A 445 8.99 -16.75 8.23
C TYR A 445 9.65 -17.49 7.05
N LEU A 446 10.33 -16.78 6.14
CA LEU A 446 11.08 -17.37 5.03
C LEU A 446 12.41 -18.00 5.47
N VAL A 447 12.91 -17.61 6.65
CA VAL A 447 14.18 -18.09 7.24
C VAL A 447 13.94 -19.11 8.33
N ALA A 448 12.90 -18.89 9.14
CA ALA A 448 12.63 -19.65 10.36
C ALA A 448 12.67 -21.18 10.15
N SER A 449 12.22 -21.69 8.99
CA SER A 449 12.22 -23.13 8.71
C SER A 449 13.60 -23.77 8.52
N ASN A 450 14.69 -22.99 8.49
CA ASN A 450 16.01 -23.45 8.07
C ASN A 450 17.12 -23.12 9.08
N ILE A 451 16.79 -22.75 10.33
CA ILE A 451 17.77 -22.49 11.38
C ILE A 451 18.21 -23.84 11.97
N ASP A 452 19.50 -24.13 11.91
CA ASP A 452 20.09 -25.29 12.59
C ASP A 452 20.46 -24.89 14.02
N LEU A 453 19.81 -25.54 14.99
CA LEU A 453 20.02 -25.33 16.43
C LEU A 453 20.63 -26.55 17.10
N THR A 454 21.22 -27.46 16.33
CA THR A 454 21.85 -28.67 16.86
C THR A 454 22.96 -28.31 17.85
N GLY A 455 22.86 -28.80 19.09
CA GLY A 455 23.79 -28.49 20.19
C GLY A 455 23.49 -27.19 20.96
N LEU A 456 22.40 -26.50 20.61
CA LEU A 456 21.94 -25.25 21.24
C LEU A 456 20.52 -25.37 21.80
N GLU A 457 19.94 -26.56 21.90
CA GLU A 457 18.53 -26.81 22.18
C GLU A 457 18.07 -26.33 23.57
N ASP A 458 18.99 -26.27 24.53
CA ASP A 458 18.82 -25.78 25.90
C ASP A 458 19.10 -24.28 26.06
N PHE A 459 19.52 -23.62 24.98
CA PHE A 459 19.99 -22.23 24.99
C PHE A 459 19.23 -21.34 24.00
N ALA A 460 18.98 -21.80 22.78
CA ALA A 460 18.37 -21.03 21.70
C ALA A 460 17.01 -21.61 21.30
N TYR A 461 15.97 -20.78 21.31
CA TYR A 461 14.59 -21.16 21.04
C TYR A 461 14.06 -20.43 19.80
N ASP A 462 13.64 -21.17 18.77
CA ASP A 462 12.94 -20.57 17.62
C ASP A 462 11.50 -20.18 17.99
N VAL A 463 11.28 -18.89 18.20
CA VAL A 463 9.97 -18.29 18.50
C VAL A 463 9.37 -17.59 17.28
N SER A 464 9.88 -17.84 16.06
CA SER A 464 9.43 -17.16 14.83
C SER A 464 7.96 -17.40 14.48
N LYS A 465 7.37 -18.51 14.96
CA LYS A 465 5.95 -18.84 14.78
C LYS A 465 5.05 -18.36 15.91
N TYR A 466 5.62 -17.85 17.01
CA TYR A 466 4.83 -17.36 18.13
C TYR A 466 3.97 -16.16 17.69
N SER A 467 2.67 -16.14 18.03
CA SER A 467 1.75 -15.17 17.43
C SER A 467 1.93 -13.76 17.98
N ASP A 468 2.18 -13.64 19.28
CA ASP A 468 2.19 -12.36 19.99
C ASP A 468 3.61 -11.92 20.34
N VAL A 469 4.06 -10.84 19.70
CA VAL A 469 5.42 -10.33 19.92
C VAL A 469 5.53 -9.54 21.22
N SER A 470 4.44 -8.95 21.73
CA SER A 470 4.46 -8.18 22.97
C SER A 470 4.72 -9.07 24.19
N GLU A 471 4.19 -10.30 24.17
CA GLU A 471 4.50 -11.32 25.17
C GLU A 471 5.98 -11.75 25.12
N LEU A 472 6.59 -11.81 23.92
CA LEU A 472 8.03 -12.06 23.79
C LEU A 472 8.85 -10.90 24.39
N TYR A 473 8.46 -9.65 24.15
CA TYR A 473 9.12 -8.50 24.76
C TYR A 473 9.06 -8.57 26.27
N LEU A 474 7.88 -8.87 26.83
CA LEU A 474 7.65 -8.97 28.26
C LEU A 474 8.55 -10.02 28.93
N MET A 475 8.76 -11.16 28.27
CA MET A 475 9.64 -12.24 28.74
C MET A 475 11.13 -11.93 28.60
N SER A 476 11.51 -10.87 27.88
CA SER A 476 12.89 -10.59 27.50
C SER A 476 13.52 -9.49 28.35
N ASP A 477 14.78 -9.71 28.74
CA ASP A 477 15.59 -8.78 29.51
C ASP A 477 16.40 -7.87 28.57
N ILE A 478 16.87 -8.39 27.44
CA ILE A 478 17.65 -7.65 26.43
C ILE A 478 17.03 -7.86 25.04
N LEU A 479 16.90 -6.80 24.26
CA LEU A 479 16.57 -6.88 22.83
C LEU A 479 17.83 -6.68 22.00
N ILE A 480 18.16 -7.65 21.14
CA ILE A 480 19.11 -7.48 20.05
C ILE A 480 18.33 -7.34 18.73
N THR A 481 18.49 -6.22 18.04
CA THR A 481 17.80 -5.97 16.75
C THR A 481 18.68 -5.14 15.81
N ASP A 482 18.14 -4.72 14.68
CA ASP A 482 18.82 -3.91 13.68
C ASP A 482 17.93 -2.74 13.22
N TYR A 483 17.53 -2.69 11.94
CA TYR A 483 16.66 -1.69 11.33
C TYR A 483 15.16 -2.05 11.47
N SER A 484 14.79 -2.75 12.54
CA SER A 484 13.42 -3.21 12.80
C SER A 484 12.65 -2.16 13.58
N SER A 485 11.35 -1.96 13.33
CA SER A 485 10.55 -1.03 14.15
C SER A 485 10.25 -1.56 15.56
N VAL A 486 10.62 -2.80 15.88
CA VAL A 486 10.29 -3.45 17.17
C VAL A 486 10.92 -2.76 18.37
N PHE A 487 12.06 -2.07 18.21
CA PHE A 487 12.69 -1.37 19.32
C PHE A 487 11.85 -0.20 19.83
N PHE A 488 11.00 0.41 18.98
CA PHE A 488 10.06 1.44 19.44
C PHE A 488 9.05 0.89 20.43
N ASP A 489 8.55 -0.34 20.21
CA ASP A 489 7.60 -0.98 21.12
C ASP A 489 8.31 -1.49 22.38
N TYR A 490 9.46 -2.15 22.22
CA TYR A 490 10.24 -2.72 23.33
C TYR A 490 10.74 -1.64 24.29
N ALA A 491 11.00 -0.42 23.81
CA ALA A 491 11.46 0.69 24.63
C ALA A 491 10.46 1.07 25.76
N ASN A 492 9.19 0.68 25.65
CA ASN A 492 8.22 0.83 26.73
C ASN A 492 8.65 0.14 28.05
N LEU A 493 9.43 -0.94 27.95
CA LEU A 493 9.91 -1.70 29.11
C LEU A 493 11.08 -1.03 29.83
N LYS A 494 11.69 0.01 29.24
CA LYS A 494 12.92 0.65 29.73
C LYS A 494 14.06 -0.34 29.99
N ARG A 495 14.15 -1.35 29.11
CA ARG A 495 15.17 -2.42 29.12
C ARG A 495 16.23 -2.19 28.03
N PRO A 496 17.46 -2.73 28.20
CA PRO A 496 18.54 -2.54 27.24
C PRO A 496 18.21 -3.01 25.82
N ILE A 497 18.65 -2.23 24.83
CA ILE A 497 18.50 -2.53 23.41
C ILE A 497 19.88 -2.45 22.75
N LEU A 498 20.29 -3.52 22.07
CA LEU A 498 21.56 -3.63 21.36
C LEU A 498 21.29 -3.69 19.85
N PHE A 499 21.90 -2.79 19.07
CA PHE A 499 21.67 -2.71 17.64
C PHE A 499 22.79 -3.40 16.86
N PHE A 500 22.58 -4.65 16.45
CA PHE A 500 23.56 -5.41 15.68
C PHE A 500 23.49 -5.06 14.18
N THR A 501 24.21 -4.00 13.81
CA THR A 501 24.16 -3.36 12.49
C THR A 501 25.40 -3.67 11.64
N TYR A 502 25.75 -4.95 11.52
CA TYR A 502 26.93 -5.44 10.79
C TYR A 502 27.03 -4.99 9.32
N ASP A 503 25.93 -4.51 8.73
CA ASP A 503 25.81 -4.10 7.33
C ASP A 503 25.35 -2.64 7.13
N ILE A 504 25.49 -1.78 8.14
CA ILE A 504 24.95 -0.39 8.12
C ILE A 504 25.39 0.42 6.91
N LYS A 505 26.66 0.29 6.51
CA LYS A 505 27.22 0.99 5.34
C LYS A 505 26.52 0.60 4.03
N LYS A 506 26.11 -0.67 3.90
CA LYS A 506 25.33 -1.15 2.74
C LYS A 506 23.88 -0.68 2.84
N TYR A 507 23.33 -0.67 4.04
CA TYR A 507 21.93 -0.39 4.30
C TYR A 507 21.57 1.09 4.05
N GLN A 508 22.39 2.02 4.54
CA GLN A 508 22.19 3.47 4.37
C GLN A 508 22.18 3.91 2.89
N GLY A 509 23.02 3.29 2.04
CA GLY A 509 23.15 3.66 0.63
C GLY A 509 22.11 3.07 -0.33
N GLN A 510 21.38 2.01 0.07
CA GLN A 510 20.52 1.23 -0.84
C GLN A 510 19.05 1.21 -0.44
N LEU A 511 18.70 1.52 0.82
CA LEU A 511 17.34 1.33 1.33
C LEU A 511 16.61 2.63 1.61
N ARG A 512 15.29 2.54 1.47
CA ARG A 512 14.28 3.57 1.78
C ARG A 512 14.77 4.39 2.96
N GLY A 513 15.22 5.61 2.72
CA GLY A 513 15.90 6.42 3.74
C GLY A 513 15.17 6.39 5.08
N PHE A 514 15.93 6.47 6.17
CA PHE A 514 15.34 6.53 7.49
C PHE A 514 14.72 7.90 7.76
N TYR A 515 13.75 7.93 8.66
CA TYR A 515 13.14 9.15 9.16
C TYR A 515 13.89 9.73 10.36
N ILE A 516 14.71 8.93 11.02
CA ILE A 516 15.59 9.32 12.14
C ILE A 516 17.03 8.94 11.81
N ASP A 517 17.97 9.64 12.42
CA ASP A 517 19.38 9.31 12.40
C ASP A 517 19.70 8.23 13.45
N MET A 518 20.11 7.06 12.96
CA MET A 518 20.39 5.94 13.84
C MET A 518 21.62 6.12 14.74
N GLU A 519 22.60 6.92 14.31
CA GLU A 519 23.84 7.10 15.07
C GLU A 519 23.63 7.98 16.31
N THR A 520 22.69 8.92 16.21
CA THR A 520 22.45 9.94 17.23
C THR A 520 21.19 9.67 18.04
N GLU A 521 20.14 9.07 17.47
CA GLU A 521 18.81 9.02 18.09
C GLU A 521 18.43 7.68 18.73
N LEU A 522 19.17 6.58 18.50
CA LEU A 522 18.77 5.26 19.02
C LEU A 522 19.08 5.07 20.51
N PRO A 523 18.22 4.35 21.26
CA PRO A 523 18.34 4.18 22.71
C PRO A 523 19.37 3.11 23.12
N GLY A 524 20.44 2.92 22.35
CA GLY A 524 21.44 1.88 22.57
C GLY A 524 22.58 1.90 21.56
N PRO A 525 23.63 1.10 21.77
CA PRO A 525 24.82 1.10 20.92
C PRO A 525 24.57 0.44 19.57
N LEU A 526 25.22 0.99 18.53
CA LEU A 526 25.41 0.34 17.24
C LEU A 526 26.64 -0.59 17.33
N LEU A 527 26.41 -1.88 17.15
CA LEU A 527 27.41 -2.94 17.30
C LEU A 527 27.63 -3.59 15.93
N MET A 528 28.88 -3.75 15.52
CA MET A 528 29.22 -4.10 14.13
C MET A 528 29.65 -5.56 13.97
N ASN A 529 30.08 -6.19 15.06
CA ASN A 529 30.57 -7.57 15.07
C ASN A 529 30.14 -8.32 16.35
N ASN A 530 30.44 -9.61 16.43
CA ASN A 530 30.07 -10.43 17.60
C ASN A 530 30.87 -10.08 18.86
N ASP A 531 32.12 -9.60 18.74
CA ASP A 531 32.92 -9.19 19.91
C ASP A 531 32.29 -7.98 20.60
N ASP A 532 31.79 -7.03 19.82
CA ASP A 532 31.02 -5.88 20.32
C ASP A 532 29.75 -6.33 21.08
N ILE A 533 29.08 -7.37 20.58
CA ILE A 533 27.88 -7.96 21.21
C ILE A 533 28.22 -8.63 22.54
N MET A 534 29.25 -9.48 22.57
CA MET A 534 29.66 -10.16 23.81
C MET A 534 30.05 -9.15 24.88
N ASN A 535 30.87 -8.16 24.52
CA ASN A 535 31.30 -7.10 25.43
C ASN A 535 30.13 -6.27 25.96
N ALA A 536 29.13 -5.99 25.12
CA ALA A 536 27.94 -5.25 25.52
C ALA A 536 27.03 -6.05 26.47
N ILE A 537 26.93 -7.38 26.31
CA ILE A 537 26.16 -8.25 27.20
C ILE A 537 26.87 -8.41 28.55
N GLU A 538 28.20 -8.61 28.53
CA GLU A 538 29.01 -8.72 29.74
C GLU A 538 28.95 -7.46 30.60
N ASN A 539 28.92 -6.28 29.97
CA ASN A 539 28.89 -4.97 30.63
C ASN A 539 27.53 -4.26 30.48
N ILE A 540 26.43 -5.02 30.51
CA ILE A 540 25.10 -4.50 30.18
C ILE A 540 24.64 -3.34 31.09
N ASP A 541 25.03 -3.34 32.36
CA ASP A 541 24.71 -2.27 33.31
C ASP A 541 25.42 -0.96 32.96
N GLU A 542 26.69 -1.04 32.53
CA GLU A 542 27.45 0.12 32.04
C GLU A 542 26.85 0.68 30.74
N VAL A 543 26.45 -0.21 29.82
CA VAL A 543 25.73 0.17 28.60
C VAL A 543 24.43 0.88 28.97
N THR A 544 23.68 0.36 29.93
CA THR A 544 22.42 0.95 30.38
C THR A 544 22.61 2.36 30.92
N GLU A 545 23.60 2.57 31.81
CA GLU A 545 23.86 3.89 32.37
C GLU A 545 24.39 4.86 31.29
N LYS A 546 25.29 4.40 30.41
CA LYS A 546 25.84 5.23 29.32
C LYS A 546 24.77 5.75 28.35
N TYR A 547 23.73 4.97 28.07
CA TYR A 547 22.67 5.33 27.13
C TYR A 547 21.40 5.86 27.79
N LYS A 548 21.36 6.00 29.12
CA LYS A 548 20.18 6.36 29.91
C LYS A 548 19.50 7.67 29.50
N GLU A 549 20.27 8.73 29.32
CA GLU A 549 19.73 10.04 28.89
C GLU A 549 19.09 9.93 27.51
N ARG A 550 19.79 9.34 26.56
CA ARG A 550 19.30 9.11 25.20
C ARG A 550 18.07 8.19 25.18
N TYR A 551 18.04 7.18 26.04
CA TYR A 551 16.89 6.30 26.21
C TYR A 551 15.68 7.09 26.74
N ASN A 552 15.86 7.96 27.72
CA ASN A 552 14.78 8.79 28.25
C ASN A 552 14.23 9.75 27.19
N GLU A 553 15.08 10.41 26.42
CA GLU A 553 14.65 11.25 25.29
C GLU A 553 13.87 10.44 24.25
N PHE A 554 14.35 9.24 23.93
CA PHE A 554 13.68 8.32 23.03
C PHE A 554 12.31 7.89 23.59
N TYR A 555 12.23 7.52 24.87
CA TYR A 555 11.00 7.12 25.53
C TYR A 555 9.97 8.25 25.53
N GLU A 556 10.36 9.47 25.91
CA GLU A 556 9.45 10.62 25.92
C GLU A 556 8.90 10.92 24.53
N ARG A 557 9.72 10.75 23.49
CA ARG A 557 9.32 11.03 22.11
C ARG A 557 8.46 9.93 21.49
N PHE A 558 8.73 8.66 21.77
CA PHE A 558 8.14 7.53 21.02
C PHE A 558 7.21 6.63 21.84
N CYS A 559 7.32 6.63 23.16
CA CYS A 559 6.65 5.67 24.05
C CYS A 559 5.67 6.33 25.03
N SER A 560 5.81 7.64 25.31
CA SER A 560 5.06 8.36 26.36
C SER A 560 3.53 8.30 26.27
N TRP A 561 2.96 7.91 25.13
CA TRP A 561 1.50 7.74 24.98
C TRP A 561 0.98 6.37 25.41
N ASP A 562 1.86 5.35 25.49
CA ASP A 562 1.53 3.97 25.89
C ASP A 562 1.42 3.88 27.42
N ASP A 563 0.29 4.32 27.99
CA ASP A 563 0.01 4.34 29.43
C ASP A 563 -0.72 3.09 29.96
N GLY A 564 -0.75 2.01 29.16
CA GLY A 564 -1.51 0.80 29.48
C GLY A 564 -3.02 0.90 29.19
N ARG A 565 -3.51 2.01 28.62
CA ARG A 565 -4.95 2.24 28.37
C ARG A 565 -5.26 2.50 26.89
N SER A 566 -4.37 2.13 25.97
CA SER A 566 -4.55 2.36 24.54
C SER A 566 -5.80 1.64 24.01
N SER A 567 -6.02 0.39 24.43
CA SER A 567 -7.20 -0.40 24.05
C SER A 567 -8.51 0.27 24.48
N GLU A 568 -8.57 0.79 25.72
CA GLU A 568 -9.71 1.54 26.24
C GLU A 568 -9.96 2.80 25.42
N LYS A 569 -8.93 3.66 25.26
CA LYS A 569 -9.04 4.92 24.52
C LYS A 569 -9.52 4.71 23.08
N VAL A 570 -9.02 3.67 22.42
CA VAL A 570 -9.44 3.30 21.06
C VAL A 570 -10.89 2.83 21.05
N VAL A 571 -11.28 1.97 22.00
CA VAL A 571 -12.64 1.44 22.06
C VAL A 571 -13.66 2.56 22.30
N ASP A 572 -13.37 3.46 23.23
CA ASP A 572 -14.24 4.60 23.55
C ASP A 572 -14.35 5.62 22.40
N ALA A 573 -13.29 5.76 21.58
CA ALA A 573 -13.26 6.74 20.49
C ALA A 573 -13.98 6.28 19.21
N VAL A 574 -14.17 4.97 19.04
CA VAL A 574 -14.61 4.34 17.79
C VAL A 574 -15.96 3.64 17.94
N PHE A 575 -16.18 2.93 19.03
CA PHE A 575 -17.36 2.09 19.21
C PHE A 575 -18.40 2.81 20.07
N GLU A 576 -19.67 2.62 19.71
CA GLU A 576 -20.79 3.22 20.45
C GLU A 576 -20.82 2.72 21.91
N LYS A 577 -21.44 3.53 22.77
CA LYS A 577 -21.49 3.25 24.22
C LYS A 577 -22.25 1.98 24.53
#